data_AF-A0A0V0I4C0-F1
#
_entry.id   AF-A0A0V0I4C0-F1
#
_cell.length_a   1.000
_cell.length_b   1.000
_cell.length_c   1.000
_cell.angle_alpha   90.00
_cell.angle_beta   90.00
_cell.angle_gamma   90.00
#
_symmetry.space_group_name_H-M   'P 1'
#
loop_
_entity.id
_entity.type
_entity.pdbx_description
1 polymer ?
#
loop_
_entity_poly.entity_id
_entity_poly.type
_entity_poly.pdbx_seq_one_letter_code
_entity_poly.pdbx_strand_id
1 'polypeptide(L)'
;MHKTFELTDFLLVRSCLEFEPEWLKVVGDIHRKPVFPVGQLPTTLYEDDTTNIDAWREIKLWLDEQEKGKVIYVAFGSEVKPNQNELTEVALGLELSGLPFFWVLRTKRRESDDELIQLPEGFKDRTNGRGIVCTSWAPQLKILSHDSVGVFLTHSGWSSVVEAIQFEKPLVLLTFLADQGINARLLEEKKMAYSISRDDRDGSFNRDSVAESLTLVLVEKEGEIYRKKIKEAKNLFCDETRQNNYVENLLSYLQNYKKAK
;
A
#
# COMPACT_ATOMS: atom_id res chain seq x y z
N MET A 1 -0.16 23.12 11.31
CA MET A 1 0.70 22.02 11.80
C MET A 1 1.82 22.50 12.73
N HIS A 2 2.63 23.51 12.37
CA HIS A 2 3.73 24.02 13.22
C HIS A 2 3.31 24.39 14.66
N LYS A 3 2.24 25.18 14.81
CA LYS A 3 1.69 25.54 16.15
C LYS A 3 1.20 24.32 16.94
N THR A 4 0.73 23.28 16.27
CA THR A 4 0.29 22.05 16.94
C THR A 4 1.49 21.34 17.55
N PHE A 5 2.58 21.20 16.79
CA PHE A 5 3.80 20.59 17.29
C PHE A 5 4.44 21.38 18.42
N GLU A 6 4.33 22.71 18.45
CA GLU A 6 4.83 23.54 19.58
C GLU A 6 4.06 23.29 20.89
N LEU A 7 2.78 22.92 20.82
CA LEU A 7 1.91 22.76 21.98
C LEU A 7 1.86 21.34 22.56
N THR A 8 2.43 20.34 21.87
CA THR A 8 2.50 18.96 22.39
C THR A 8 3.71 18.73 23.29
N ASP A 9 3.67 17.76 24.19
CA ASP A 9 4.82 17.48 25.05
C ASP A 9 5.84 16.52 24.41
N PHE A 10 5.37 15.67 23.49
CA PHE A 10 6.13 14.66 22.76
C PHE A 10 5.39 14.30 21.46
N LEU A 11 6.05 13.53 20.60
CA LEU A 11 5.52 13.08 19.31
C LEU A 11 5.41 11.56 19.29
N LEU A 12 4.25 11.04 18.90
CA LEU A 12 4.06 9.62 18.63
C LEU A 12 4.08 9.41 17.12
N VAL A 13 4.93 8.52 16.65
CA VAL A 13 5.11 8.28 15.20
C VAL A 13 4.89 6.80 14.93
N ARG A 14 3.97 6.49 14.02
CA ARG A 14 3.78 5.11 13.53
C ARG A 14 4.98 4.73 12.66
N SER A 15 5.95 4.10 13.30
CA SER A 15 7.27 3.81 12.75
C SER A 15 8.04 2.87 13.69
N CYS A 16 9.22 2.42 13.28
CA CYS A 16 10.16 1.70 14.12
C CYS A 16 11.61 2.15 13.85
N LEU A 17 12.43 2.15 14.91
CA LEU A 17 13.83 2.60 14.90
C LEU A 17 14.70 1.79 13.94
N GLU A 18 14.41 0.52 13.74
CA GLU A 18 15.23 -0.30 12.85
C GLU A 18 14.87 -0.09 11.37
N PHE A 19 13.76 0.60 11.09
CA PHE A 19 13.37 0.95 9.74
C PHE A 19 13.88 2.34 9.33
N GLU A 20 13.66 3.36 10.14
CA GLU A 20 13.95 4.76 9.76
C GLU A 20 14.56 5.59 10.91
N PRO A 21 15.68 5.14 11.49
CA PRO A 21 16.29 5.79 12.65
C PRO A 21 16.70 7.24 12.37
N GLU A 22 17.18 7.52 11.16
CA GLU A 22 17.63 8.85 10.75
C GLU A 22 16.46 9.84 10.72
N TRP A 23 15.31 9.44 10.17
CA TRP A 23 14.13 10.28 10.06
C TRP A 23 13.51 10.56 11.44
N LEU A 24 13.42 9.55 12.30
CA LEU A 24 12.95 9.72 13.68
C LEU A 24 13.83 10.69 14.48
N LYS A 25 15.16 10.61 14.28
CA LYS A 25 16.10 11.56 14.89
C LYS A 25 15.89 12.99 14.37
N VAL A 26 15.78 13.17 13.05
CA VAL A 26 15.58 14.48 12.44
C VAL A 26 14.29 15.14 12.93
N VAL A 27 13.20 14.39 13.06
CA VAL A 27 11.93 14.90 13.62
C VAL A 27 12.13 15.39 15.05
N GLY A 28 12.88 14.65 15.88
CA GLY A 28 13.22 15.04 17.24
C GLY A 28 14.06 16.32 17.30
N ASP A 29 15.06 16.44 16.42
CA ASP A 29 15.96 17.59 16.34
C ASP A 29 15.23 18.86 15.87
N ILE A 30 14.35 18.74 14.86
CA ILE A 30 13.55 19.85 14.32
C ILE A 30 12.57 20.39 15.36
N HIS A 31 11.81 19.49 15.99
CA HIS A 31 10.75 19.90 16.92
C HIS A 31 11.25 20.09 18.35
N ARG A 32 12.50 19.69 18.65
CA ARG A 32 13.12 19.69 19.99
C ARG A 32 12.24 18.99 21.03
N LYS A 33 11.66 17.86 20.64
CA LYS A 33 10.72 17.08 21.46
C LYS A 33 11.09 15.60 21.46
N PRO A 34 10.78 14.88 22.55
CA PRO A 34 10.85 13.42 22.54
C PRO A 34 9.99 12.85 21.42
N VAL A 35 10.57 11.94 20.64
CA VAL A 35 9.88 11.19 19.59
C VAL A 35 9.80 9.74 20.01
N PHE A 36 8.58 9.21 20.08
CA PHE A 36 8.30 7.82 20.42
C PHE A 36 7.77 7.10 19.19
N PRO A 37 8.57 6.24 18.57
CA PRO A 37 8.05 5.27 17.62
C PRO A 37 7.09 4.33 18.35
N VAL A 38 5.90 4.10 17.78
CA VAL A 38 4.85 3.25 18.37
C VAL A 38 4.69 1.90 17.65
N GLY A 39 5.69 1.53 16.85
CA GLY A 39 5.63 0.38 15.97
C GLY A 39 4.89 0.68 14.67
N GLN A 40 4.81 -0.34 13.82
CA GLN A 40 4.16 -0.30 12.51
C GLN A 40 2.66 -0.60 12.60
N LEU A 41 2.19 -1.09 13.76
CA LEU A 41 0.77 -1.38 14.02
C LEU A 41 0.17 -2.22 12.88
N PRO A 42 0.70 -3.42 12.61
CA PRO A 42 0.15 -4.31 11.58
C PRO A 42 -1.28 -4.70 11.94
N THR A 43 -2.12 -4.88 10.93
CA THR A 43 -3.55 -5.13 11.14
C THR A 43 -3.75 -6.55 11.69
N THR A 44 -4.55 -6.69 12.74
CA THR A 44 -4.89 -8.02 13.27
C THR A 44 -5.92 -8.67 12.34
N LEU A 45 -5.79 -9.99 12.08
CA LEU A 45 -6.73 -10.73 11.22
C LEU A 45 -8.16 -10.77 11.77
N TYR A 46 -8.36 -10.35 13.02
CA TYR A 46 -9.62 -10.46 13.76
C TYR A 46 -10.65 -9.35 13.45
N GLU A 47 -10.31 -8.31 12.67
CA GLU A 47 -11.25 -7.21 12.38
C GLU A 47 -12.12 -7.41 11.13
N ASP A 48 -11.99 -8.53 10.41
CA ASP A 48 -12.78 -8.81 9.19
C ASP A 48 -13.94 -9.79 9.44
N ASP A 49 -14.57 -9.73 10.63
CA ASP A 49 -15.77 -10.50 10.98
C ASP A 49 -17.07 -9.87 10.43
N THR A 50 -16.96 -8.68 9.82
CA THR A 50 -18.08 -8.00 9.14
C THR A 50 -18.07 -8.18 7.62
N THR A 51 -17.15 -8.98 7.07
CA THR A 51 -17.12 -9.25 5.63
C THR A 51 -18.45 -9.83 5.19
N ASN A 52 -19.00 -9.30 4.10
CA ASN A 52 -20.06 -10.00 3.38
C ASN A 52 -19.48 -11.35 2.90
N ILE A 53 -19.82 -12.43 3.60
CA ILE A 53 -19.29 -13.78 3.41
C ILE A 53 -19.47 -14.22 1.95
N ASP A 54 -20.58 -13.84 1.33
CA ASP A 54 -20.88 -14.17 -0.06
C ASP A 54 -19.96 -13.42 -1.04
N ALA A 55 -19.71 -12.12 -0.81
CA ALA A 55 -18.81 -11.34 -1.66
C ALA A 55 -17.35 -11.85 -1.59
N TRP A 56 -16.88 -12.24 -0.39
CA TRP A 56 -15.56 -12.86 -0.28
C TRP A 56 -15.51 -14.23 -0.96
N ARG A 57 -16.57 -15.05 -0.86
CA ARG A 57 -16.60 -16.38 -1.48
C ARG A 57 -16.37 -16.31 -2.99
N GLU A 58 -17.02 -15.39 -3.69
CA GLU A 58 -16.86 -15.21 -5.15
C GLU A 58 -15.45 -14.76 -5.51
N ILE A 59 -14.91 -13.78 -4.78
CA ILE A 59 -13.54 -13.28 -4.97
C ILE A 59 -12.53 -14.42 -4.75
N LYS A 60 -12.71 -15.20 -3.67
CA LYS A 60 -11.84 -16.32 -3.33
C LYS A 60 -11.86 -17.39 -4.41
N LEU A 61 -13.03 -17.78 -4.91
CA LEU A 61 -13.15 -18.80 -5.97
C LEU A 61 -12.36 -18.39 -7.21
N TRP A 62 -12.50 -17.14 -7.66
CA TRP A 62 -11.73 -16.66 -8.79
C TRP A 62 -10.22 -16.65 -8.51
N LEU A 63 -9.80 -16.25 -7.31
CA LEU A 63 -8.39 -16.25 -6.90
C LEU A 63 -7.81 -17.66 -6.79
N ASP A 64 -8.60 -18.65 -6.38
CA ASP A 64 -8.22 -20.08 -6.29
C ASP A 64 -7.94 -20.69 -7.67
N GLU A 65 -8.58 -20.18 -8.73
CA GLU A 65 -8.37 -20.63 -10.11
C GLU A 65 -7.08 -20.09 -10.74
N GLN A 66 -6.44 -19.09 -10.10
CA GLN A 66 -5.22 -18.47 -10.62
C GLN A 66 -3.96 -19.20 -10.15
N GLU A 67 -2.90 -19.15 -10.97
CA GLU A 67 -1.59 -19.66 -10.58
C GLU A 67 -1.04 -18.91 -9.35
N LYS A 68 -0.35 -19.64 -8.47
CA LYS A 68 0.25 -19.09 -7.24
C LYS A 68 1.23 -17.96 -7.56
N GLY A 69 1.09 -16.85 -6.86
CA GLY A 69 1.96 -15.68 -6.98
C GLY A 69 1.96 -15.02 -8.36
N LYS A 70 0.87 -15.10 -9.13
CA LYS A 70 0.75 -14.45 -10.46
C LYS A 70 -0.25 -13.29 -10.51
N VAL A 71 -1.17 -13.22 -9.56
CA VAL A 71 -2.23 -12.20 -9.56
C VAL A 71 -1.67 -10.87 -9.12
N ILE A 72 -1.91 -9.84 -9.93
CA ILE A 72 -1.71 -8.44 -9.56
C ILE A 72 -2.93 -7.99 -8.76
N TYR A 73 -2.74 -7.64 -7.50
CA TYR A 73 -3.75 -6.92 -6.75
C TYR A 73 -3.59 -5.41 -7.02
N VAL A 74 -4.66 -4.70 -7.33
CA VAL A 74 -4.65 -3.25 -7.58
C VAL A 74 -5.64 -2.57 -6.66
N ALA A 75 -5.15 -1.64 -5.83
CA ALA A 75 -6.00 -0.79 -5.00
C ALA A 75 -5.28 0.50 -4.60
N PHE A 76 -5.95 1.63 -4.78
CA PHE A 76 -5.41 2.96 -4.47
C PHE A 76 -5.96 3.54 -3.14
N GLY A 77 -6.50 2.69 -2.27
CA GLY A 77 -7.06 3.11 -0.98
C GLY A 77 -8.48 3.70 -1.10
N SER A 78 -9.00 4.24 0.00
CA SER A 78 -10.33 4.85 0.06
C SER A 78 -10.38 6.28 -0.47
N GLU A 79 -9.27 7.02 -0.34
CA GLU A 79 -9.23 8.47 -0.60
C GLU A 79 -8.82 8.83 -2.03
N VAL A 80 -8.25 7.87 -2.78
CA VAL A 80 -7.79 8.11 -4.15
C VAL A 80 -8.84 7.66 -5.15
N LYS A 81 -9.15 8.57 -6.08
CA LYS A 81 -9.85 8.25 -7.33
C LYS A 81 -8.97 8.80 -8.47
N PRO A 82 -8.38 7.92 -9.30
CA PRO A 82 -7.66 8.34 -10.50
C PRO A 82 -8.56 9.14 -11.43
N ASN A 83 -7.99 10.09 -12.17
CA ASN A 83 -8.72 10.75 -13.24
C ASN A 83 -8.92 9.80 -14.45
N GLN A 84 -9.69 10.23 -15.44
CA GLN A 84 -10.02 9.39 -16.60
C GLN A 84 -8.78 8.91 -17.36
N ASN A 85 -7.78 9.78 -17.58
CA ASN A 85 -6.56 9.40 -18.30
C ASN A 85 -5.73 8.39 -17.49
N GLU A 86 -5.54 8.65 -16.20
CA GLU A 86 -4.81 7.74 -15.30
C GLU A 86 -5.48 6.36 -15.22
N LEU A 87 -6.82 6.33 -15.13
CA LEU A 87 -7.59 5.08 -15.16
C LEU A 87 -7.38 4.35 -16.48
N THR A 88 -7.45 5.06 -17.61
CA THR A 88 -7.24 4.48 -18.93
C THR A 88 -5.85 3.87 -19.07
N GLU A 89 -4.80 4.57 -18.64
CA GLU A 89 -3.43 4.05 -18.71
C GLU A 89 -3.18 2.87 -17.77
N VAL A 90 -3.77 2.88 -16.55
CA VAL A 90 -3.73 1.71 -15.66
C VAL A 90 -4.46 0.52 -16.28
N ALA A 91 -5.66 0.72 -16.81
CA ALA A 91 -6.44 -0.35 -17.44
C ALA A 91 -5.68 -0.97 -18.62
N LEU A 92 -5.19 -0.14 -19.53
CA LEU A 92 -4.46 -0.62 -20.70
C LEU A 92 -3.11 -1.23 -20.32
N GLY A 93 -2.45 -0.75 -19.27
CA GLY A 93 -1.22 -1.37 -18.74
C GLY A 93 -1.47 -2.76 -18.15
N LEU A 94 -2.56 -2.94 -17.39
CA LEU A 94 -2.98 -4.27 -16.91
C LEU A 94 -3.30 -5.20 -18.09
N GLU A 95 -4.01 -4.68 -19.10
CA GLU A 95 -4.32 -5.43 -20.31
C GLU A 95 -3.05 -5.92 -21.01
N LEU A 96 -2.09 -5.00 -21.24
CA LEU A 96 -0.81 -5.23 -21.90
C LEU A 96 0.10 -6.18 -21.13
N SER A 97 0.08 -6.16 -19.80
CA SER A 97 0.91 -7.05 -18.97
C SER A 97 0.63 -8.53 -19.22
N GLY A 98 -0.55 -8.88 -19.73
CA GLY A 98 -0.98 -10.27 -19.93
C GLY A 98 -1.19 -11.07 -18.63
N LEU A 99 -0.93 -10.49 -17.46
CA LEU A 99 -1.00 -11.13 -16.16
C LEU A 99 -2.44 -11.08 -15.60
N PRO A 100 -2.81 -12.04 -14.74
CA PRO A 100 -4.09 -12.00 -14.07
C PRO A 100 -4.13 -10.86 -13.04
N PHE A 101 -5.27 -10.21 -12.88
CA PHE A 101 -5.39 -9.08 -11.95
C PHE A 101 -6.75 -9.02 -11.23
N PHE A 102 -6.71 -8.54 -9.99
CA PHE A 102 -7.89 -8.16 -9.23
C PHE A 102 -7.79 -6.67 -8.88
N TRP A 103 -8.63 -5.86 -9.50
CA TRP A 103 -8.60 -4.40 -9.34
C TRP A 103 -9.81 -3.90 -8.57
N VAL A 104 -9.57 -3.33 -7.39
CA VAL A 104 -10.56 -2.55 -6.64
C VAL A 104 -10.55 -1.12 -7.18
N LEU A 105 -11.54 -0.80 -8.01
CA LEU A 105 -11.68 0.49 -8.67
C LEU A 105 -12.69 1.37 -7.94
N ARG A 106 -12.19 2.44 -7.31
CA ARG A 106 -13.04 3.48 -6.75
C ARG A 106 -13.54 4.41 -7.85
N THR A 107 -14.85 4.48 -8.01
CA THR A 107 -15.53 5.36 -8.98
C THR A 107 -16.02 6.68 -8.37
N LYS A 108 -15.98 6.80 -7.04
CA LYS A 108 -16.37 8.02 -6.29
C LYS A 108 -15.41 8.26 -5.13
N ARG A 109 -14.98 9.51 -4.91
CA ARG A 109 -14.23 9.93 -3.71
C ARG A 109 -15.14 10.15 -2.50
N ARG A 110 -16.34 10.69 -2.74
CA ARG A 110 -17.37 11.01 -1.75
C ARG A 110 -18.75 10.79 -2.37
N GLU A 111 -19.81 10.75 -1.56
CA GLU A 111 -21.18 10.57 -2.08
C GLU A 111 -21.57 11.64 -3.10
N SER A 112 -21.06 12.87 -2.93
CA SER A 112 -21.27 14.03 -3.81
C SER A 112 -20.34 14.10 -5.03
N ASP A 113 -19.49 13.09 -5.26
CA ASP A 113 -18.61 13.05 -6.42
C ASP A 113 -19.37 12.49 -7.63
N ASP A 114 -19.78 13.38 -8.52
CA ASP A 114 -20.56 13.10 -9.74
C ASP A 114 -19.69 12.88 -10.98
N GLU A 115 -18.36 13.04 -10.87
CA GLU A 115 -17.47 12.85 -12.02
C GLU A 115 -17.41 11.34 -12.35
N LEU A 116 -17.97 10.97 -13.49
CA LEU A 116 -17.98 9.58 -13.94
C LEU A 116 -16.67 9.26 -14.67
N ILE A 117 -16.01 8.20 -14.22
CA ILE A 117 -14.88 7.60 -14.92
C ILE A 117 -15.30 6.26 -15.52
N GLN A 118 -14.83 5.97 -16.72
CA GLN A 118 -15.23 4.78 -17.48
C GLN A 118 -14.00 3.97 -17.89
N LEU A 119 -14.11 2.65 -17.77
CA LEU A 119 -13.09 1.75 -18.33
C LEU A 119 -13.04 1.90 -19.86
N PRO A 120 -11.86 1.66 -20.48
CA PRO A 120 -11.76 1.64 -21.93
C PRO A 120 -12.81 0.71 -22.56
N GLU A 121 -13.34 1.10 -23.72
CA GLU A 121 -14.35 0.32 -24.42
C GLU A 121 -13.86 -1.12 -24.65
N GLY A 122 -14.72 -2.10 -24.35
CA GLY A 122 -14.40 -3.53 -24.49
C GLY A 122 -13.35 -4.08 -23.52
N PHE A 123 -12.85 -3.30 -22.55
CA PHE A 123 -11.80 -3.74 -21.62
C PHE A 123 -12.18 -5.03 -20.89
N LYS A 124 -13.39 -5.09 -20.31
CA LYS A 124 -13.86 -6.27 -19.57
C LYS A 124 -13.90 -7.53 -20.44
N ASP A 125 -14.26 -7.39 -21.71
CA ASP A 125 -14.32 -8.52 -22.65
C ASP A 125 -12.91 -9.01 -23.00
N ARG A 126 -11.97 -8.09 -23.28
CA ARG A 126 -10.57 -8.41 -23.58
C ARG A 126 -9.78 -8.95 -22.39
N THR A 127 -10.24 -8.69 -21.17
CA THR A 127 -9.65 -9.21 -19.93
C THR A 127 -10.48 -10.33 -19.29
N ASN A 128 -11.51 -10.83 -19.97
CA ASN A 128 -12.37 -11.86 -19.41
C ASN A 128 -11.57 -13.11 -19.01
N GLY A 129 -11.92 -13.72 -17.87
CA GLY A 129 -11.22 -14.86 -17.28
C GLY A 129 -9.90 -14.53 -16.55
N ARG A 130 -9.18 -13.48 -16.97
CA ARG A 130 -7.90 -13.07 -16.36
C ARG A 130 -7.98 -11.84 -15.46
N GLY A 131 -9.04 -11.04 -15.57
CA GLY A 131 -9.16 -9.78 -14.86
C GLY A 131 -10.51 -9.60 -14.19
N ILE A 132 -10.52 -9.23 -12.90
CA ILE A 132 -11.71 -8.74 -12.21
C ILE A 132 -11.53 -7.24 -11.91
N VAL A 133 -12.57 -6.45 -12.24
CA VAL A 133 -12.71 -5.08 -11.75
C VAL A 133 -13.88 -5.01 -10.76
N CYS A 134 -13.56 -4.82 -9.49
CA CYS A 134 -14.51 -4.67 -8.39
C CYS A 134 -14.71 -3.18 -8.09
N THR A 135 -15.93 -2.67 -8.31
CA THR A 135 -16.28 -1.26 -8.00
C THR A 135 -16.94 -1.08 -6.63
N SER A 136 -17.21 -2.18 -5.94
CA SER A 136 -17.70 -2.21 -4.56
C SER A 136 -16.55 -2.39 -3.57
N TRP A 137 -16.87 -2.45 -2.28
CA TRP A 137 -15.89 -2.79 -1.25
C TRP A 137 -15.39 -4.23 -1.46
N ALA A 138 -14.10 -4.46 -1.17
CA ALA A 138 -13.47 -5.78 -1.21
C ALA A 138 -12.54 -5.96 0.02
N PRO A 139 -12.44 -7.18 0.58
CA PRO A 139 -11.63 -7.44 1.77
C PRO A 139 -10.13 -7.48 1.43
N GLN A 140 -9.47 -6.32 1.49
CA GLN A 140 -8.07 -6.15 1.10
C GLN A 140 -7.13 -7.13 1.81
N LEU A 141 -7.27 -7.32 3.13
CA LEU A 141 -6.44 -8.26 3.88
C LEU A 141 -6.60 -9.70 3.39
N LYS A 142 -7.84 -10.14 3.11
CA LYS A 142 -8.10 -11.50 2.61
C LYS A 142 -7.52 -11.70 1.22
N ILE A 143 -7.64 -10.70 0.34
CA ILE A 143 -7.04 -10.74 -1.01
C ILE A 143 -5.52 -10.78 -0.90
N LEU A 144 -4.91 -9.87 -0.12
CA LEU A 144 -3.45 -9.85 0.10
C LEU A 144 -2.97 -11.15 0.76
N SER A 145 -3.74 -11.80 1.62
CA SER A 145 -3.36 -13.07 2.23
C SER A 145 -3.39 -14.25 1.28
N HIS A 146 -4.00 -14.10 0.10
CA HIS A 146 -4.18 -15.20 -0.83
C HIS A 146 -2.86 -15.59 -1.53
N ASP A 147 -2.64 -16.89 -1.71
CA ASP A 147 -1.43 -17.46 -2.33
C ASP A 147 -1.27 -17.07 -3.80
N SER A 148 -2.37 -16.85 -4.52
CA SER A 148 -2.32 -16.44 -5.93
C SER A 148 -1.88 -15.00 -6.14
N VAL A 149 -2.02 -14.12 -5.13
CA VAL A 149 -1.54 -12.74 -5.23
C VAL A 149 -0.02 -12.70 -5.17
N GLY A 150 0.59 -12.15 -6.21
CA GLY A 150 2.04 -12.08 -6.38
C GLY A 150 2.62 -10.68 -6.27
N VAL A 151 1.84 -9.63 -6.53
CA VAL A 151 2.29 -8.23 -6.46
C VAL A 151 1.11 -7.32 -6.12
N PHE A 152 1.37 -6.23 -5.40
CA PHE A 152 0.38 -5.20 -5.08
C PHE A 152 0.75 -3.88 -5.74
N LEU A 153 -0.07 -3.45 -6.70
CA LEU A 153 -0.06 -2.09 -7.25
C LEU A 153 -0.86 -1.17 -6.33
N THR A 154 -0.17 -0.26 -5.66
CA THR A 154 -0.75 0.59 -4.61
C THR A 154 -0.30 2.04 -4.70
N HIS A 155 -1.05 2.89 -4.02
CA HIS A 155 -0.83 4.33 -3.92
C HIS A 155 0.26 4.74 -2.91
N SER A 156 0.94 3.79 -2.28
CA SER A 156 1.94 4.03 -1.23
C SER A 156 1.37 4.69 0.05
N GLY A 157 0.09 4.50 0.34
CA GLY A 157 -0.46 4.81 1.66
C GLY A 157 0.13 3.88 2.73
N TRP A 158 0.55 4.44 3.87
CA TRP A 158 1.35 3.70 4.85
C TRP A 158 0.65 2.44 5.39
N SER A 159 -0.66 2.50 5.66
CA SER A 159 -1.41 1.30 6.07
C SER A 159 -1.37 0.19 5.01
N SER A 160 -1.60 0.51 3.74
CA SER A 160 -1.53 -0.48 2.64
C SER A 160 -0.13 -1.06 2.47
N VAL A 161 0.92 -0.26 2.72
CA VAL A 161 2.31 -0.74 2.71
C VAL A 161 2.56 -1.74 3.83
N VAL A 162 2.13 -1.44 5.05
CA VAL A 162 2.26 -2.36 6.20
C VAL A 162 1.50 -3.68 5.94
N GLU A 163 0.28 -3.60 5.41
CA GLU A 163 -0.51 -4.80 5.06
C GLU A 163 0.16 -5.63 3.96
N ALA A 164 0.75 -5.01 2.95
CA ALA A 164 1.50 -5.72 1.91
C ALA A 164 2.70 -6.47 2.50
N ILE A 165 3.46 -5.82 3.37
CA ILE A 165 4.63 -6.40 4.05
C ILE A 165 4.19 -7.57 4.95
N GLN A 166 3.07 -7.45 5.65
CA GLN A 166 2.51 -8.50 6.50
C GLN A 166 2.27 -9.80 5.72
N PHE A 167 1.79 -9.69 4.47
CA PHE A 167 1.57 -10.83 3.57
C PHE A 167 2.67 -11.05 2.53
N GLU A 168 3.83 -10.42 2.73
CA GLU A 168 5.04 -10.57 1.90
C GLU A 168 4.81 -10.22 0.42
N LYS A 169 3.88 -9.31 0.12
CA LYS A 169 3.53 -8.92 -1.24
C LYS A 169 4.43 -7.79 -1.72
N PRO A 170 5.23 -7.99 -2.77
CA PRO A 170 6.04 -6.93 -3.35
C PRO A 170 5.15 -5.80 -3.89
N LEU A 171 5.72 -4.60 -3.91
CA LEU A 171 5.00 -3.36 -4.16
C LEU A 171 5.41 -2.74 -5.49
N VAL A 172 4.40 -2.41 -6.30
CA VAL A 172 4.53 -1.43 -7.40
C VAL A 172 3.77 -0.18 -6.98
N LEU A 173 4.41 0.99 -7.09
CA LEU A 173 3.88 2.23 -6.55
C LEU A 173 3.38 3.15 -7.66
N LEU A 174 2.16 3.66 -7.47
CA LEU A 174 1.59 4.73 -8.27
C LEU A 174 0.98 5.77 -7.34
N THR A 175 1.70 6.85 -7.07
CA THR A 175 1.31 7.87 -6.08
C THR A 175 0.39 8.93 -6.68
N PHE A 176 -0.49 9.52 -5.87
CA PHE A 176 -1.50 10.50 -6.31
C PHE A 176 -1.60 11.74 -5.42
N LEU A 177 -1.59 11.58 -4.09
CA LEU A 177 -1.89 12.68 -3.15
C LEU A 177 -1.21 12.53 -1.78
N ALA A 178 -1.26 13.58 -0.97
CA ALA A 178 -0.78 13.61 0.42
C ALA A 178 0.71 13.21 0.58
N ASP A 179 1.00 12.31 1.52
CA ASP A 179 2.31 11.80 1.92
C ASP A 179 2.83 10.66 1.04
N GLN A 180 2.03 10.20 0.08
CA GLN A 180 2.32 9.03 -0.76
C GLN A 180 3.65 9.12 -1.49
N GLY A 181 4.03 10.30 -2.00
CA GLY A 181 5.32 10.50 -2.66
C GLY A 181 6.52 10.33 -1.73
N ILE A 182 6.39 10.78 -0.48
CA ILE A 182 7.45 10.64 0.53
C ILE A 182 7.58 9.16 0.94
N ASN A 183 6.46 8.49 1.18
CA ASN A 183 6.43 7.06 1.47
C ASN A 183 7.06 6.25 0.33
N ALA A 184 6.72 6.58 -0.92
CA ALA A 184 7.26 5.89 -2.09
C ALA A 184 8.78 6.03 -2.17
N ARG A 185 9.29 7.26 -1.98
CA ARG A 185 10.72 7.52 -1.98
C ARG A 185 11.46 6.70 -0.93
N LEU A 186 10.94 6.63 0.29
CA LEU A 186 11.53 5.83 1.38
C LEU A 186 11.58 4.34 1.03
N LEU A 187 10.51 3.81 0.41
CA LEU A 187 10.44 2.40 0.00
C LEU A 187 11.41 2.08 -1.15
N GLU A 188 11.58 2.99 -2.09
CA GLU A 188 12.55 2.85 -3.19
C GLU A 188 14.00 2.86 -2.68
N GLU A 189 14.34 3.77 -1.77
CA GLU A 189 15.68 3.85 -1.17
C GLU A 189 16.05 2.53 -0.46
N LYS A 190 15.05 1.86 0.12
CA LYS A 190 15.21 0.54 0.76
C LYS A 190 15.04 -0.64 -0.19
N LYS A 191 14.76 -0.37 -1.47
CA LYS A 191 14.51 -1.38 -2.52
C LYS A 191 13.36 -2.33 -2.17
N MET A 192 12.36 -1.84 -1.46
CA MET A 192 11.18 -2.60 -1.06
C MET A 192 10.02 -2.45 -2.05
N ALA A 193 10.09 -1.44 -2.92
CA ALA A 193 9.08 -1.18 -3.93
C ALA A 193 9.71 -0.60 -5.19
N TYR A 194 8.97 -0.68 -6.30
CA TYR A 194 9.31 -0.04 -7.57
C TYR A 194 8.23 0.97 -7.94
N SER A 195 8.57 2.23 -8.18
CA SER A 195 7.58 3.20 -8.67
C SER A 195 7.46 3.16 -10.17
N ILE A 196 6.22 3.29 -10.64
CA ILE A 196 5.95 3.50 -12.06
C ILE A 196 6.55 4.83 -12.49
N SER A 197 7.38 4.78 -13.53
CA SER A 197 8.03 5.96 -14.12
C SER A 197 6.99 6.98 -14.58
N ARG A 198 7.28 8.25 -14.34
CA ARG A 198 6.47 9.38 -14.79
C ARG A 198 7.30 10.30 -15.70
N ASP A 199 6.64 11.04 -16.59
CA ASP A 199 7.27 12.08 -17.39
C ASP A 199 7.65 13.25 -16.48
N ASP A 200 8.91 13.66 -16.50
CA ASP A 200 9.45 14.71 -15.62
C ASP A 200 8.82 16.10 -15.86
N ARG A 201 8.16 16.33 -17.01
CA ARG A 201 7.61 17.63 -17.39
C ARG A 201 6.19 17.82 -16.88
N ASP A 202 5.34 16.81 -17.03
CA ASP A 202 3.92 16.89 -16.69
C ASP A 202 3.45 15.89 -15.62
N GLY A 203 4.34 15.00 -15.17
CA GLY A 203 4.06 13.99 -14.17
C GLY A 203 3.16 12.86 -14.66
N SER A 204 2.85 12.77 -15.95
CA SER A 204 2.03 11.71 -16.53
C SER A 204 2.76 10.36 -16.54
N PHE A 205 2.02 9.26 -16.63
CA PHE A 205 2.56 7.92 -16.87
C PHE A 205 1.75 7.28 -17.99
N ASN A 206 2.28 6.20 -18.57
CA ASN A 206 1.62 5.49 -19.66
C ASN A 206 1.46 3.99 -19.35
N ARG A 207 0.62 3.33 -20.13
CA ARG A 207 0.35 1.90 -20.05
C ARG A 207 1.59 1.02 -20.13
N ASP A 208 2.60 1.41 -20.91
CA ASP A 208 3.84 0.65 -21.07
C ASP A 208 4.60 0.64 -19.74
N SER A 209 4.77 1.81 -19.12
CA SER A 209 5.40 1.95 -17.80
C SER A 209 4.67 1.15 -16.71
N VAL A 210 3.34 1.06 -16.77
CA VAL A 210 2.54 0.22 -15.86
C VAL A 210 2.84 -1.26 -16.10
N ALA A 211 2.75 -1.73 -17.35
CA ALA A 211 2.96 -3.13 -17.72
C ALA A 211 4.40 -3.60 -17.43
N GLU A 212 5.39 -2.79 -17.79
CA GLU A 212 6.81 -3.05 -17.55
C GLU A 212 7.11 -3.11 -16.05
N SER A 213 6.60 -2.17 -15.24
CA SER A 213 6.81 -2.16 -13.79
C SER A 213 6.23 -3.41 -13.11
N LEU A 214 5.02 -3.82 -13.52
CA LEU A 214 4.38 -5.03 -13.02
C LEU A 214 5.15 -6.28 -13.41
N THR A 215 5.60 -6.37 -14.66
CA THR A 215 6.36 -7.50 -15.19
C THR A 215 7.73 -7.61 -14.53
N LEU A 216 8.43 -6.48 -14.38
CA LEU A 216 9.71 -6.36 -13.69
C LEU A 216 9.61 -6.94 -12.28
N VAL A 217 8.68 -6.42 -11.46
CA VAL A 217 8.57 -6.79 -10.04
C VAL A 217 8.03 -8.21 -9.85
N LEU A 218 7.18 -8.70 -10.74
CA LEU A 218 6.53 -10.01 -10.55
C LEU A 218 7.28 -11.17 -11.23
N VAL A 219 7.82 -10.94 -12.43
CA VAL A 219 8.29 -12.00 -13.34
C VAL A 219 9.79 -11.95 -13.54
N GLU A 220 10.36 -10.76 -13.75
CA GLU A 220 11.76 -10.63 -14.12
C GLU A 220 12.72 -10.93 -12.97
N LYS A 221 13.96 -11.29 -13.32
CA LYS A 221 15.02 -11.60 -12.36
C LYS A 221 15.47 -10.35 -11.61
N GLU A 222 15.52 -9.23 -12.31
CA GLU A 222 15.87 -7.91 -11.82
C GLU A 222 14.92 -7.48 -10.68
N GLY A 223 13.66 -7.88 -10.73
CA GLY A 223 12.69 -7.63 -9.67
C GLY A 223 12.82 -8.53 -8.44
N GLU A 224 13.68 -9.55 -8.44
CA GLU A 224 13.88 -10.45 -7.30
C GLU A 224 14.32 -9.70 -6.04
N ILE A 225 15.03 -8.58 -6.22
CA ILE A 225 15.45 -7.72 -5.12
C ILE A 225 14.27 -7.20 -4.31
N TYR A 226 13.17 -6.76 -4.96
CA TYR A 226 11.98 -6.25 -4.28
C TYR A 226 11.25 -7.36 -3.53
N ARG A 227 11.11 -8.53 -4.17
CA ARG A 227 10.49 -9.73 -3.59
C ARG A 227 11.24 -10.21 -2.34
N LYS A 228 12.57 -10.19 -2.38
CA LYS A 228 13.42 -10.55 -1.23
C LYS A 228 13.35 -9.52 -0.12
N LYS A 229 13.43 -8.23 -0.45
CA LYS A 229 13.44 -7.13 0.53
C LYS A 229 12.14 -7.05 1.33
N ILE A 230 11.01 -7.28 0.68
CA ILE A 230 9.71 -7.29 1.37
C ILE A 230 9.61 -8.44 2.37
N LYS A 231 10.12 -9.64 2.03
CA LYS A 231 10.19 -10.77 2.97
C LYS A 231 11.08 -10.48 4.17
N GLU A 232 12.25 -9.87 3.94
CA GLU A 232 13.15 -9.45 5.02
C GLU A 232 12.49 -8.43 5.95
N ALA A 233 11.70 -7.50 5.40
CA ALA A 233 11.03 -6.45 6.16
C ALA A 233 9.88 -6.96 7.05
N LYS A 234 9.28 -8.13 6.75
CA LYS A 234 8.15 -8.66 7.52
C LYS A 234 8.44 -8.76 9.01
N ASN A 235 9.60 -9.31 9.39
CA ASN A 235 9.97 -9.45 10.80
C ASN A 235 10.15 -8.08 11.49
N LEU A 236 10.49 -7.04 10.75
CA LEU A 236 10.61 -5.71 11.31
C LEU A 236 9.23 -5.07 11.56
N PHE A 237 8.28 -5.31 10.66
CA PHE A 237 6.96 -4.68 10.69
C PHE A 237 5.95 -5.46 11.53
N CYS A 238 6.09 -6.78 11.61
CA CYS A 238 5.05 -7.69 12.10
C CYS A 238 5.48 -8.57 13.26
N ASP A 239 6.73 -8.48 13.74
CA ASP A 239 7.15 -9.21 14.94
C ASP A 239 6.41 -8.70 16.18
N GLU A 240 5.57 -9.55 16.76
CA GLU A 240 4.68 -9.20 17.88
C GLU A 240 5.45 -8.71 19.09
N THR A 241 6.57 -9.36 19.43
CA THR A 241 7.41 -8.96 20.56
C THR A 241 7.94 -7.54 20.36
N ARG A 242 8.43 -7.23 19.16
CA ARG A 242 8.90 -5.89 18.82
C ARG A 242 7.78 -4.85 18.85
N GLN A 243 6.60 -5.16 18.29
CA GLN A 243 5.46 -4.23 18.33
C GLN A 243 5.02 -3.95 19.77
N ASN A 244 4.94 -5.00 20.61
CA ASN A 244 4.60 -4.88 22.02
C ASN A 244 5.63 -4.06 22.78
N ASN A 245 6.92 -4.27 22.53
CA ASN A 245 7.99 -3.48 23.15
C ASN A 245 7.85 -1.97 22.84
N TYR A 246 7.46 -1.59 21.63
CA TYR A 246 7.21 -0.17 21.31
C TYR A 246 6.06 0.41 22.13
N VAL A 247 4.97 -0.34 22.29
CA VAL A 247 3.82 0.06 23.11
C VAL A 247 4.19 0.11 24.60
N GLU A 248 4.89 -0.90 25.12
CA GLU A 248 5.33 -0.95 26.52
C GLU A 248 6.29 0.19 26.87
N ASN A 249 7.21 0.55 25.97
CA ASN A 249 8.10 1.69 26.13
C ASN A 249 7.32 3.01 26.23
N LEU A 250 6.30 3.18 25.39
CA LEU A 250 5.41 4.34 25.47
C LEU A 250 4.64 4.35 26.81
N LEU A 251 4.06 3.22 27.22
CA LEU A 251 3.32 3.12 28.47
C LEU A 251 4.20 3.43 29.69
N SER A 252 5.42 2.89 29.71
CA SER A 252 6.42 3.16 30.75
C SER A 252 6.79 4.64 30.83
N TYR A 253 6.92 5.31 29.68
CA TYR A 253 7.12 6.76 29.63
C TYR A 253 5.92 7.51 30.19
N LEU A 254 4.71 7.19 29.74
CA LEU A 254 3.47 7.87 30.16
C LEU A 254 3.19 7.70 31.66
N GLN A 255 3.47 6.54 32.26
CA GLN A 255 3.30 6.30 33.70
C GLN A 255 4.21 7.19 34.55
N ASN A 256 5.41 7.49 34.05
CA ASN A 256 6.38 8.34 34.72
C ASN A 256 6.30 9.82 34.29
N TYR A 257 5.44 10.12 33.31
CA TYR A 257 5.33 11.45 32.74
C TYR A 257 4.69 12.42 33.74
N LYS A 258 5.50 13.39 34.19
CA LYS A 258 5.01 14.56 34.93
C LYS A 258 5.14 15.76 34.02
N LYS A 259 4.01 16.39 33.69
CA LYS A 259 4.00 17.61 32.88
C LYS A 259 4.87 18.67 33.57
N ALA A 260 5.89 19.16 32.87
CA ALA A 260 6.65 20.30 33.34
C ALA A 260 5.67 21.49 33.43
N LYS A 261 5.60 22.13 34.61
CA LYS A 261 4.77 23.32 34.82
C LYS A 261 5.24 24.48 33.94
#